data_AF-A0A227IPE0-F1
#
_entry.id   AF-A0A227IPE0-F1
#
_cell.length_a   1.000
_cell.length_b   1.000
_cell.length_c   1.000
_cell.angle_alpha   90.00
_cell.angle_beta   90.00
_cell.angle_gamma   90.00
#
_symmetry.space_group_name_H-M   'P 1'
#
loop_
_entity.id
_entity.type
_entity.pdbx_description
1 polymer ?
#
loop_
_entity_poly.entity_id
_entity_poly.type
_entity_poly.pdbx_seq_one_letter_code
_entity_poly.pdbx_strand_id
1 'polypeptide(L)'
;LGVGKCIVKLGADGCLVQDPTNQGSSAALAPQAVPTQPVAQVLDTTSAGDSFNGGFLSAYLAGADLATSCQRGNALAGAVI
;
A
#
# COMPACT_ATOMS: atom_id res chain seq x y z
N LEU A 1 -4.33 19.54 13.30
CA LEU A 1 -3.57 19.09 12.10
C LEU A 1 -3.05 17.70 12.39
N GLY A 2 -3.29 16.75 11.48
CA GLY A 2 -2.89 15.36 11.65
C GLY A 2 -2.93 14.63 10.31
N VAL A 3 -2.32 13.45 10.26
CA VAL A 3 -2.31 12.62 9.04
C VAL A 3 -3.68 11.96 8.88
N GLY A 4 -4.38 12.32 7.80
CA GLY A 4 -5.72 11.82 7.51
C GLY A 4 -5.77 10.47 6.78
N LYS A 5 -4.64 9.94 6.31
CA LYS A 5 -4.53 8.64 5.62
C LYS A 5 -3.18 8.00 5.96
N CYS A 6 -3.17 6.73 6.34
CA CYS A 6 -1.96 6.00 6.70
C CYS A 6 -1.84 4.72 5.88
N ILE A 7 -0.64 4.43 5.38
CA ILE A 7 -0.30 3.19 4.69
C ILE A 7 0.95 2.60 5.38
N VAL A 8 0.87 1.34 5.80
CA VAL A 8 1.97 0.61 6.44
C VAL A 8 2.33 -0.60 5.59
N LYS A 9 3.55 -0.65 5.08
CA LYS A 9 4.05 -1.78 4.27
C LYS A 9 4.42 -2.94 5.20
N LEU A 10 4.06 -4.16 4.80
CA LEU A 10 4.27 -5.40 5.54
C LEU A 10 5.10 -6.42 4.76
N GLY A 11 5.90 -5.97 3.78
CA GLY A 11 6.74 -6.85 2.97
C GLY A 11 5.92 -7.85 2.16
N ALA A 12 6.20 -9.14 2.32
CA ALA A 12 5.52 -10.23 1.60
C ALA A 12 4.01 -10.34 1.91
N ASP A 13 3.54 -9.71 2.99
CA ASP A 13 2.12 -9.68 3.34
C ASP A 13 1.37 -8.51 2.65
N GLY A 14 2.07 -7.65 1.90
CA GLY A 14 1.50 -6.48 1.22
C GLY A 14 1.51 -5.23 2.10
N CYS A 15 0.36 -4.62 2.35
CA CYS A 15 0.27 -3.43 3.20
C CYS A 15 -1.08 -3.27 3.90
N LEU A 16 -1.10 -2.44 4.95
CA LEU A 16 -2.29 -1.97 5.64
C LEU A 16 -2.61 -0.54 5.21
N VAL A 17 -3.88 -0.22 5.01
CA VAL A 17 -4.35 1.14 4.70
C VAL A 17 -5.46 1.57 5.65
N GLN A 18 -5.39 2.82 6.10
CA GLN A 18 -6.39 3.44 6.96
C GLN A 18 -6.80 4.80 6.39
N ASP A 19 -8.11 4.96 6.15
CA ASP A 19 -8.74 6.22 5.75
C ASP A 19 -9.95 6.53 6.66
N PRO A 20 -9.80 7.37 7.68
CA PRO A 20 -10.89 7.82 8.55
C PRO A 20 -12.03 8.56 7.84
N THR A 21 -11.84 9.04 6.60
CA THR A 21 -12.90 9.79 5.88
C THR A 21 -13.92 8.88 5.18
N ASN A 22 -13.60 7.60 5.01
CA ASN A 22 -14.44 6.62 4.32
C ASN A 22 -15.19 5.67 5.27
N GLN A 23 -15.09 5.85 6.59
CA GLN A 23 -15.67 4.92 7.56
C GLN A 23 -16.51 5.63 8.61
N GLY A 24 -17.81 5.31 8.61
CA GLY A 24 -18.81 5.89 9.51
C GLY A 24 -18.42 5.81 10.99
N SER A 25 -18.84 6.82 11.74
CA SER A 25 -18.45 7.11 13.11
C SER A 25 -18.47 5.90 14.07
N SER A 26 -17.38 5.75 14.82
CA SER A 26 -17.33 5.15 16.18
C SER A 26 -17.11 3.64 16.38
N ALA A 27 -16.51 2.90 15.44
CA ALA A 27 -15.89 1.60 15.76
C ALA A 27 -14.37 1.70 15.63
N ALA A 28 -13.63 1.08 16.55
CA ALA A 28 -12.17 1.04 16.53
C ALA A 28 -11.66 0.65 15.13
N LEU A 29 -10.95 1.60 14.51
CA LEU A 29 -10.57 1.60 13.09
C LEU A 29 -9.56 0.47 12.81
N ALA A 30 -10.04 -0.72 12.47
CA ALA A 30 -9.18 -1.75 11.94
C ALA A 30 -8.65 -1.30 10.56
N PRO A 31 -7.34 -1.30 10.33
CA PRO A 31 -6.81 -1.01 9.01
C PRO A 31 -7.23 -2.10 8.01
N GLN A 32 -7.48 -1.70 6.77
CA GLN A 32 -7.77 -2.63 5.68
C GLN A 32 -6.46 -3.24 5.17
N ALA A 33 -6.41 -4.58 5.08
CA ALA A 33 -5.30 -5.28 4.44
C ALA A 33 -5.42 -5.26 2.92
N VAL A 34 -4.31 -5.00 2.24
CA VAL A 34 -4.15 -5.09 0.79
C VAL A 34 -2.98 -6.05 0.51
N PRO A 35 -3.26 -7.32 0.21
CA PRO A 35 -2.22 -8.32 -0.01
C PRO A 35 -1.41 -8.01 -1.27
N THR A 36 -0.17 -8.50 -1.30
CA THR A 36 0.67 -8.52 -2.51
C THR A 36 0.62 -9.89 -3.20
N GLN A 37 1.19 -9.96 -4.40
CA GLN A 37 1.42 -11.24 -5.06
C GLN A 37 2.74 -11.85 -4.58
N PRO A 38 2.79 -13.16 -4.29
CA PRO A 38 4.04 -13.84 -3.94
C PRO A 38 5.09 -13.73 -5.06
N VAL A 39 6.33 -13.39 -4.70
CA VAL A 39 7.49 -13.43 -5.61
C VAL A 39 8.24 -14.75 -5.37
N ALA A 40 8.42 -15.55 -6.42
CA ALA A 40 8.97 -16.91 -6.31
C ALA A 40 10.43 -16.96 -5.84
N GLN A 41 11.22 -15.94 -6.20
CA GLN A 41 12.62 -15.81 -5.83
C GLN A 41 12.92 -14.36 -5.50
N VAL A 42 13.22 -14.08 -4.23
CA VAL A 42 13.65 -12.76 -3.77
C VAL A 42 15.18 -12.73 -3.77
N LEU A 43 15.76 -11.85 -4.58
CA LEU A 43 17.20 -11.68 -4.75
C LEU A 43 17.74 -10.51 -3.91
N ASP A 44 17.04 -9.37 -3.91
CA ASP A 44 17.47 -8.14 -3.23
C ASP A 44 16.26 -7.25 -2.92
N THR A 45 16.03 -6.92 -1.65
CA THR A 45 14.90 -6.06 -1.26
C THR A 45 15.22 -4.57 -1.29
N THR A 46 16.42 -4.20 -1.71
CA THR A 46 16.83 -2.81 -1.89
C THR A 46 15.86 -2.10 -2.83
N SER A 47 15.46 -0.88 -2.47
CA SER A 47 14.49 -0.05 -3.21
C SER A 47 13.03 -0.53 -3.25
N ALA A 48 12.68 -1.71 -2.71
CA ALA A 48 11.29 -2.19 -2.71
C ALA A 48 10.30 -1.18 -2.08
N GLY A 49 10.74 -0.50 -1.01
CA GLY A 49 9.98 0.56 -0.37
C GLY A 49 9.75 1.78 -1.27
N ASP A 50 10.78 2.24 -1.99
CA ASP A 50 10.67 3.39 -2.88
C ASP A 50 9.84 3.05 -4.13
N SER A 51 10.01 1.85 -4.66
CA SER A 51 9.20 1.28 -5.73
C SER A 51 7.72 1.19 -5.34
N PHE A 52 7.41 0.76 -4.11
CA PHE A 52 6.04 0.85 -3.60
C PHE A 52 5.52 2.28 -3.63
N ASN A 53 6.31 3.24 -3.14
CA ASN A 53 5.89 4.65 -3.09
C ASN A 53 5.60 5.19 -4.50
N GLY A 54 6.47 4.89 -5.47
CA GLY A 54 6.30 5.30 -6.86
C GLY A 54 5.03 4.71 -7.49
N GLY A 55 4.80 3.41 -7.30
CA GLY A 55 3.63 2.72 -7.83
C GLY A 55 2.33 3.23 -7.21
N PHE A 56 2.34 3.42 -5.87
CA PHE A 56 1.22 3.98 -5.13
C PHE A 56 0.89 5.41 -5.57
N LEU A 57 1.88 6.32 -5.55
CA LEU A 57 1.66 7.74 -5.87
C LEU A 57 1.23 7.91 -7.33
N SER A 58 1.77 7.12 -8.25
CA SER A 58 1.36 7.14 -9.66
C SER A 58 -0.15 6.85 -9.82
N ALA A 59 -0.66 5.79 -9.17
CA ALA A 59 -2.08 5.48 -9.20
C ALA A 59 -2.94 6.51 -8.45
N TYR A 60 -2.52 6.90 -7.25
CA TYR A 60 -3.28 7.80 -6.40
C TYR A 60 -3.45 9.19 -7.04
N LEU A 61 -2.37 9.74 -7.61
CA LEU A 61 -2.41 11.03 -8.31
C LEU A 61 -3.19 10.96 -9.64
N ALA A 62 -3.35 9.75 -10.22
CA ALA A 62 -4.21 9.51 -11.38
C ALA A 62 -5.70 9.33 -11.03
N GLY A 63 -6.07 9.47 -9.74
CA GLY A 63 -7.45 9.39 -9.28
C GLY A 63 -7.93 7.97 -8.92
N ALA A 64 -7.03 7.00 -8.80
CA ALA A 64 -7.38 5.68 -8.29
C ALA A 64 -7.74 5.73 -6.80
N ASP A 65 -8.58 4.80 -6.35
CA ASP A 65 -8.83 4.63 -4.92
C ASP A 65 -7.59 4.11 -4.16
N LEU A 66 -7.66 4.13 -2.83
CA LEU A 66 -6.54 3.74 -1.98
C LEU A 66 -6.14 2.27 -2.14
N ALA A 67 -7.11 1.37 -2.28
CA ALA A 67 -6.84 -0.06 -2.42
C ALA A 67 -6.09 -0.34 -3.73
N THR A 68 -6.57 0.22 -4.84
CA THR A 68 -5.96 0.14 -6.17
C THR A 68 -4.57 0.76 -6.19
N SER A 69 -4.41 1.90 -5.50
CA SER A 69 -3.10 2.54 -5.36
C SER A 69 -2.11 1.66 -4.60
N CYS A 70 -2.54 1.05 -3.49
CA CYS A 70 -1.74 0.08 -2.74
C CYS A 70 -1.37 -1.15 -3.58
N GLN A 71 -2.31 -1.68 -4.37
CA GLN A 71 -2.04 -2.79 -5.29
C GLN A 71 -0.96 -2.42 -6.32
N ARG A 72 -0.98 -1.20 -6.86
CA ARG A 72 0.05 -0.74 -7.81
C ARG A 72 1.40 -0.55 -7.15
N GLY A 73 1.43 -0.08 -5.90
CA GLY A 73 2.64 -0.05 -5.08
C GLY A 73 3.21 -1.45 -4.83
N ASN A 74 2.37 -2.39 -4.39
CA ASN A 74 2.74 -3.79 -4.18
C ASN A 74 3.32 -4.42 -5.46
N ALA A 75 2.66 -4.22 -6.61
CA ALA A 75 3.11 -4.76 -7.89
C ALA A 75 4.48 -4.19 -8.30
N LEU A 76 4.71 -2.89 -8.14
CA LEU A 76 6.00 -2.29 -8.49
C LEU A 76 7.12 -2.70 -7.53
N ALA A 77 6.82 -2.85 -6.23
CA ALA A 77 7.78 -3.40 -5.27
C ALA A 77 8.16 -4.84 -5.61
N GLY A 78 7.17 -5.69 -5.95
CA GLY A 78 7.42 -7.07 -6.35
C GLY A 78 8.24 -7.23 -7.64
N ALA A 79 8.27 -6.20 -8.50
CA ALA A 79 9.03 -6.23 -9.75
C ALA A 79 10.53 -5.92 -9.58
N VAL A 80 10.95 -5.44 -8.41
CA VAL A 80 12.34 -5.01 -8.15
C VAL A 80 13.05 -5.85 -7.09
N ILE A 81 12.41 -6.91 -6.58
CA ILE A 81 12.94 -7.76 -5.50
C ILE A 81 13.35 -9.15 -5.95
#